data_AF-A0A7S1CIT6-F1
#
_entry.id   AF-A0A7S1CIT6-F1
#
_cell.length_a   1.000
_cell.length_b   1.000
_cell.length_c   1.000
_cell.angle_alpha   90.00
_cell.angle_beta   90.00
_cell.angle_gamma   90.00
#
_symmetry.space_group_name_H-M   'P 1'
#
loop_
_entity.id
_entity.type
_entity.pdbx_description
1 polymer ?
#
loop_
_entity_poly.entity_id
_entity_poly.type
_entity_poly.pdbx_seq_one_letter_code
_entity_poly.pdbx_strand_id
1 'polypeptide(L)'
;LKTLFESVAVNSTAFKNVDASGGAHFIGNQTECALLRMCEEVAARTGGSADGDYEAIREAKPPKLQVPFSSARKRMATVVEASDEEAGGEGGLAFHAKGASEVMLRM
;
A
#
# COMPACT_ATOMS: atom_id res chain seq x y z
N LEU A 1 -11.38 -2.13 -6.63
CA LEU A 1 -10.31 -1.22 -6.14
C LEU A 1 -9.57 -1.78 -4.92
N LYS A 2 -10.20 -2.65 -4.11
CA LYS A 2 -9.60 -3.39 -2.98
C LYS A 2 -8.12 -3.76 -3.16
N THR A 3 -7.76 -4.57 -4.16
CA THR A 3 -6.36 -5.00 -4.41
C THR A 3 -5.40 -3.83 -4.68
N LEU A 4 -5.84 -2.77 -5.34
CA LEU A 4 -5.01 -1.58 -5.58
C LEU A 4 -4.72 -0.84 -4.28
N PHE A 5 -5.74 -0.60 -3.46
CA PHE A 5 -5.58 0.10 -2.18
C PHE A 5 -4.76 -0.72 -1.20
N GLU A 6 -4.96 -2.02 -1.18
CA GLU A 6 -4.09 -2.94 -0.45
C GLU A 6 -2.64 -2.80 -0.88
N SER A 7 -2.37 -2.88 -2.19
CA SER A 7 -1.03 -2.76 -2.75
C SER A 7 -0.37 -1.44 -2.33
N VAL A 8 -1.10 -0.33 -2.41
CA VAL A 8 -0.62 0.99 -1.98
C VAL A 8 -0.34 1.03 -0.48
N ALA A 9 -1.23 0.48 0.34
CA ALA A 9 -1.11 0.48 1.79
C ALA A 9 0.10 -0.34 2.26
N VAL A 10 0.21 -1.61 1.84
CA VAL A 10 1.21 -2.56 2.37
C VAL A 10 2.58 -2.43 1.69
N ASN A 11 2.63 -1.96 0.44
CA ASN A 11 3.88 -1.73 -0.28
C ASN A 11 4.34 -0.28 -0.18
N SER A 12 4.24 0.33 1.00
CA SER A 12 4.66 1.71 1.28
C SER A 12 5.23 1.80 2.69
N THR A 13 6.26 2.61 2.87
CA THR A 13 6.82 2.93 4.21
C THR A 13 6.38 4.30 4.72
N ALA A 14 5.65 5.09 3.91
CA ALA A 14 5.12 6.37 4.33
C ALA A 14 4.01 6.19 5.39
N PHE A 15 3.87 7.15 6.30
CA PHE A 15 2.89 7.12 7.39
C PHE A 15 2.30 8.51 7.64
N LYS A 16 1.10 8.56 8.21
CA LYS A 16 0.44 9.80 8.60
C LYS A 16 0.97 10.27 9.95
N ASN A 17 1.30 11.54 10.04
CA ASN A 17 1.68 12.21 11.26
C ASN A 17 0.70 13.34 11.53
N VAL A 18 0.34 13.54 12.79
CA VAL A 18 -0.48 14.66 13.24
C VAL A 18 0.42 15.61 14.01
N ASP A 19 0.54 16.85 13.54
CA ASP A 19 1.34 17.85 14.24
C ASP A 19 0.63 18.40 15.50
N ALA A 20 1.36 19.20 16.27
CA ALA A 20 0.84 19.82 17.50
C ALA A 20 -0.35 20.77 17.27
N SER A 21 -0.58 21.23 16.03
CA SER A 21 -1.71 22.08 15.66
C SER A 21 -2.92 21.29 15.17
N GLY A 22 -2.84 19.95 15.11
CA GLY A 22 -3.88 19.07 14.57
C GLY A 22 -3.81 18.88 13.06
N GLY A 23 -2.78 19.39 12.39
CA GLY A 23 -2.55 19.21 10.96
C GLY A 23 -2.05 17.80 10.66
N ALA A 24 -2.79 17.04 9.84
CA ALA A 24 -2.38 15.71 9.40
C ALA A 24 -1.59 15.79 8.08
N HIS A 25 -0.38 15.21 8.05
CA HIS A 25 0.45 15.15 6.86
C HIS A 25 1.17 13.80 6.75
N PHE A 26 1.40 13.33 5.53
CA PHE A 26 2.17 12.11 5.29
C PHE A 26 3.67 12.39 5.29
N ILE A 27 4.42 11.56 6.02
CA ILE A 27 5.88 11.55 6.08
C ILE A 27 6.40 10.33 5.31
N GLY A 28 7.37 10.55 4.42
CA GLY A 28 7.96 9.52 3.58
C GLY A 28 8.37 10.03 2.20
N ASN A 29 8.55 9.11 1.24
CA ASN A 29 8.78 9.49 -0.15
C ASN A 29 7.52 10.15 -0.73
N GLN A 30 7.69 11.26 -1.46
CA GLN A 30 6.59 12.06 -2.00
C GLN A 30 5.62 11.27 -2.89
N THR A 31 6.10 10.29 -3.67
CA THR A 31 5.21 9.45 -4.51
C THR A 31 4.40 8.48 -3.66
N GLU A 32 4.98 7.95 -2.58
CA GLU A 32 4.27 7.09 -1.62
C GLU A 32 3.21 7.87 -0.85
N CYS A 33 3.56 9.06 -0.37
CA CYS A 33 2.64 9.97 0.29
C CYS A 33 1.46 10.33 -0.64
N ALA A 34 1.73 10.62 -1.91
CA ALA A 34 0.69 10.92 -2.89
C ALA A 34 -0.26 9.74 -3.14
N LEU A 35 0.27 8.50 -3.22
CA LEU A 35 -0.56 7.30 -3.38
C LEU A 35 -1.45 7.05 -2.15
N LEU A 36 -0.94 7.25 -0.93
CA LEU A 36 -1.76 7.13 0.28
C LEU A 36 -2.86 8.19 0.33
N ARG A 37 -2.54 9.45 -0.01
CA ARG A 37 -3.55 10.52 -0.13
C ARG A 37 -4.62 10.19 -1.18
N MET A 38 -4.22 9.63 -2.32
CA MET A 38 -5.17 9.18 -3.34
C MET A 38 -6.14 8.14 -2.77
N CYS A 39 -5.68 7.21 -1.93
CA CYS A 39 -6.56 6.24 -1.29
C CYS A 39 -7.58 6.93 -0.37
N GLU A 40 -7.13 7.85 0.49
CA GLU A 40 -8.02 8.63 1.36
C GLU A 40 -9.05 9.45 0.57
N GLU A 41 -8.63 10.14 -0.49
CA GLU A 41 -9.51 10.96 -1.32
C GLU A 41 -10.55 10.12 -2.06
N VAL A 42 -10.17 8.97 -2.60
CA VAL A 42 -11.13 8.08 -3.27
C VAL A 42 -12.10 7.51 -2.24
N ALA A 43 -11.62 7.07 -1.08
CA ALA A 43 -12.47 6.57 0.01
C ALA A 43 -13.52 7.61 0.44
N ALA A 44 -13.10 8.86 0.61
CA ALA A 44 -13.99 9.96 0.97
C ALA A 44 -15.08 10.18 -0.09
N ARG A 45 -14.75 10.07 -1.38
CA ARG A 45 -15.70 10.22 -2.49
C ARG A 45 -16.66 9.05 -2.64
N THR A 46 -16.26 7.84 -2.23
CA THR A 46 -17.07 6.62 -2.34
C THR A 46 -17.86 6.29 -1.07
N GLY A 47 -18.03 7.25 -0.17
CA GLY A 47 -18.85 7.10 1.04
C GLY A 47 -18.14 6.38 2.19
N GLY A 48 -16.81 6.47 2.27
CA GLY A 48 -16.03 5.92 3.37
C GLY A 48 -15.83 4.41 3.29
N SER A 49 -15.72 3.85 2.09
CA SER A 49 -15.47 2.42 1.90
C SER A 49 -14.21 2.00 2.68
N ALA A 50 -14.34 0.99 3.54
CA ALA A 50 -13.27 0.43 4.38
C ALA A 50 -11.99 0.08 3.59
N ASP A 51 -12.14 -0.20 2.29
CA ASP A 51 -11.03 -0.46 1.37
C ASP A 51 -10.01 0.69 1.26
N GLY A 52 -10.34 1.91 1.69
CA GLY A 52 -9.44 3.07 1.60
C GLY A 52 -8.76 3.46 2.91
N ASP A 53 -9.10 2.82 4.03
CA ASP A 53 -8.40 3.01 5.30
C ASP A 53 -7.08 2.23 5.27
N TYR A 54 -6.02 2.92 4.86
CA TYR A 54 -4.70 2.30 4.72
C TYR A 54 -4.13 1.80 6.06
N GLU A 55 -4.53 2.38 7.21
CA GLU A 55 -4.07 1.98 8.53
C GLU A 55 -4.71 0.67 8.93
N ALA A 56 -6.02 0.55 8.77
CA ALA A 56 -6.76 -0.69 9.00
C ALA A 56 -6.24 -1.83 8.11
N ILE A 57 -5.92 -1.54 6.84
CA ILE A 57 -5.34 -2.53 5.93
C ILE A 57 -3.97 -3.01 6.42
N ARG A 58 -3.10 -2.10 6.86
CA ARG A 58 -1.76 -2.45 7.36
C ARG A 58 -1.82 -3.28 8.63
N GLU A 59 -2.76 -2.97 9.52
CA GLU A 59 -3.01 -3.74 10.74
C GLU A 59 -3.49 -5.16 10.41
N ALA A 60 -4.42 -5.30 9.47
CA ALA A 60 -4.96 -6.59 9.06
C ALA A 60 -3.96 -7.44 8.25
N LYS A 61 -3.04 -6.79 7.51
CA LYS A 61 -2.10 -7.47 6.60
C LYS A 61 -0.65 -7.06 6.88
N PRO A 62 -0.08 -7.49 8.03
CA PRO A 62 1.31 -7.19 8.35
C PRO A 62 2.28 -7.81 7.32
N PRO A 63 3.34 -7.10 6.91
CA PRO A 63 4.34 -7.63 5.97
C PRO A 63 5.02 -8.90 6.49
N LYS A 64 5.02 -9.97 5.67
CA LYS A 64 5.86 -11.17 5.88
C LYS A 64 7.29 -10.97 5.37
N LEU A 65 7.41 -10.23 4.26
CA LEU A 65 8.69 -9.86 3.67
C LEU A 65 8.55 -8.48 3.04
N GLN A 66 9.54 -7.61 3.24
CA GLN A 66 9.63 -6.34 2.56
C GLN A 66 10.99 -6.22 1.86
N VAL A 67 10.95 -5.97 0.56
CA VAL A 67 12.11 -5.70 -0.28
C VAL A 67 12.14 -4.20 -0.55
N PRO A 68 13.03 -3.44 0.13
CA PRO A 68 13.04 -1.99 0.01
C PRO A 68 13.46 -1.54 -1.39
N PHE A 69 13.03 -0.33 -1.73
CA PHE A 69 13.46 0.32 -2.97
C PHE A 69 14.98 0.44 -3.03
N SER A 70 15.53 0.25 -4.23
CA SER A 70 16.94 0.53 -4.50
C SER A 70 17.08 1.11 -5.90
N SER A 71 17.95 2.09 -6.09
CA SER A 71 18.17 2.72 -7.41
C SER A 71 18.62 1.72 -8.47
N ALA A 72 19.35 0.66 -8.09
CA ALA A 72 19.76 -0.41 -9.00
C ALA A 72 18.58 -1.24 -9.53
N ARG A 73 17.58 -1.54 -8.68
CA ARG A 73 16.42 -2.36 -9.06
C ARG A 73 15.21 -1.55 -9.52
N LYS A 74 15.17 -0.24 -9.19
CA LYS A 74 14.07 0.69 -9.49
C LYS A 74 12.67 0.16 -9.13
N ARG A 75 12.58 -0.67 -8.09
CA ARG A 75 11.34 -1.28 -7.61
C ARG A 75 11.41 -1.59 -6.12
N MET A 76 10.24 -1.71 -5.52
CA MET A 76 9.98 -2.11 -4.14
C MET A 76 8.89 -3.19 -4.15
N ALA A 77 8.98 -4.15 -3.24
CA ALA A 77 7.95 -5.16 -3.10
C ALA A 77 7.67 -5.54 -1.64
N THR A 78 6.44 -5.95 -1.37
CA THR A 78 5.99 -6.48 -0.09
C THR A 78 5.23 -7.79 -0.32
N VAL A 79 5.45 -8.76 0.55
CA VAL A 79 4.65 -9.99 0.63
C VAL A 79 3.78 -9.93 1.88
N VAL A 80 2.48 -10.20 1.73
CA VAL A 80 1.50 -10.32 2.82
C VAL A 80 0.74 -11.63 2.69
N GLU A 81 -0.07 -11.98 3.70
CA GLU A 81 -1.06 -13.05 3.55
C GLU A 81 -2.15 -12.61 2.56
N ALA A 82 -2.44 -13.50 1.62
CA ALA A 82 -3.64 -13.35 0.80
C ALA A 82 -4.86 -13.70 1.66
N SER A 83 -5.95 -12.96 1.49
CA SER A 83 -7.25 -13.33 2.03
C SER A 83 -7.76 -14.62 1.37
N ASP A 84 -8.65 -15.34 2.04
CA ASP A 84 -9.26 -16.56 1.51
C ASP A 84 -9.93 -16.34 0.14
N GLU A 85 -10.52 -15.15 -0.07
CA GLU A 85 -11.10 -14.72 -1.35
C GLU A 85 -10.04 -14.62 -2.45
N GLU A 86 -8.86 -14.08 -2.13
CA GLU A 86 -7.74 -13.91 -3.07
C GLU A 86 -7.03 -15.23 -3.36
N ALA A 87 -7.05 -16.15 -2.40
CA ALA A 87 -6.35 -17.42 -2.47
C ALA A 87 -7.24 -18.60 -2.90
N GLY A 88 -8.53 -18.35 -3.20
CA GLY A 88 -9.45 -19.40 -3.67
C GLY A 88 -9.84 -20.42 -2.60
N GLY A 89 -9.78 -20.03 -1.32
CA GLY A 89 -10.14 -20.89 -0.17
C GLY A 89 -9.02 -21.75 0.39
N GLU A 90 -7.82 -21.73 -0.19
CA GLU A 90 -6.62 -22.35 0.37
C GLU A 90 -5.64 -21.23 0.73
N GLY A 91 -5.13 -21.18 1.96
CA GLY A 91 -4.28 -20.08 2.42
C GLY A 91 -3.13 -19.74 1.45
N GLY A 92 -2.88 -18.45 1.22
CA GLY A 92 -1.97 -17.99 0.17
C GLY A 92 -1.12 -16.77 0.55
N LEU A 93 -0.24 -16.37 -0.36
CA LEU A 93 0.59 -15.17 -0.24
C LEU A 93 0.27 -14.20 -1.37
N ALA A 94 0.13 -12.92 -1.06
CA ALA A 94 0.01 -11.85 -2.03
C ALA A 94 1.36 -11.13 -2.17
N PHE A 95 1.83 -10.99 -3.41
CA PHE A 95 3.04 -10.24 -3.75
C PHE A 95 2.65 -8.91 -4.39
N HIS A 96 2.93 -7.82 -3.68
CA HIS A 96 2.67 -6.45 -4.15
C HIS A 96 3.98 -5.79 -4.55
N ALA A 97 4.05 -5.25 -5.76
CA ALA A 97 5.25 -4.60 -6.27
C ALA A 97 4.93 -3.26 -6.95
N LYS A 98 5.82 -2.29 -6.77
CA LYS A 98 5.75 -0.97 -7.40
C LYS A 98 7.14 -0.55 -7.88
N GLY A 99 7.19 0.14 -9.01
CA GLY A 99 8.45 0.55 -9.63
C GLY A 99 8.22 1.26 -10.95
N ALA A 100 9.32 1.58 -11.63
CA ALA A 100 9.27 2.16 -12.96
C ALA A 100 8.59 1.20 -13.95
N SER A 101 7.74 1.71 -14.83
CA SER A 101 6.91 0.89 -15.72
C SER A 101 7.75 -0.02 -16.63
N GLU A 102 8.88 0.49 -17.13
CA GLU A 102 9.80 -0.27 -17.97
C GLU A 102 10.48 -1.44 -17.25
N VAL A 103 10.53 -1.39 -15.91
CA VAL A 103 11.06 -2.48 -15.07
C VAL A 103 9.94 -3.46 -14.73
N MET A 104 8.77 -2.96 -14.33
CA MET A 104 7.64 -3.80 -13.92
C MET A 104 7.08 -4.65 -15.07
N LEU A 105 6.99 -4.09 -16.29
CA LEU A 105 6.44 -4.78 -17.45
C LEU A 105 7.38 -5.83 -18.08
N ARG A 106 8.59 -5.98 -17.53
CA ARG A 106 9.58 -7.00 -17.95
C ARG A 106 9.75 -8.12 -16.93
N MET A 107 9.01 -8.09 -15.82
CA MET A 107 9.00 -9.14 -14.80
C MET A 107 8.11 -10.30 -15.23
#